data_AF-A0A091EKL5-F1
#
_entry.id   AF-A0A091EKL5-F1
#
_cell.length_a   1.000
_cell.length_b   1.000
_cell.length_c   1.000
_cell.angle_alpha   90.00
_cell.angle_beta   90.00
_cell.angle_gamma   90.00
#
_symmetry.space_group_name_H-M   'P 1'
#
loop_
_entity.id
_entity.type
_entity.pdbx_description
1 polymer ?
#
loop_
_entity_poly.entity_id
_entity_poly.type
_entity_poly.pdbx_seq_one_letter_code
_entity_poly.pdbx_strand_id
1 'polypeptide(L)'
;IKMVDTENQLYPLTPLEEEDIDSPLSGEFLQGMENIQDLSQSLGDDSSGALSLTEFQSLGNGPGSDGSVITDTLSPASSPSSINFATAPGSIDESPSGTLNIECRICGDKASGYHYGVHACEGCKGFFRRTIRLKLIYDKCDRNCKIQKKNRNKCQYCRFQKCLSVGMSHNAIRFGRMPRSEKAKLKAEILTGENYVEDSEMADLKSLAKRIHDAYLKNFNMNKVKARIILAGKTNNNPPFVIHDMDTLCMAEKTLVAKLVANGIQNKEAEVRIFHCCQCTSVETVTELTEFAKSIPGFSNLDLNDQVTLLKYGVYEAIFAMLASVMNKDGMLVAYGNGFITREFLKSLRKPFCDIMEPKFDFAMKFNALDLDDSDISLFVAAIICCGDRPGLVNVGHIEKMQESIVHVLKLHLQTNHPDDTFLFPKLLQKMADLRQLVTEHAQLVQIIKKTESDAHLHPLLQEIYRDMY
;
A
#
# COMPACT_ATOMS: atom_id res chain seq x y z
N ILE A 1 -51.94 -47.00 -36.88
CA ILE A 1 -51.59 -47.96 -35.79
C ILE A 1 -52.00 -47.30 -34.47
N LYS A 2 -52.18 -48.07 -33.38
CA LYS A 2 -52.91 -47.63 -32.16
C LYS A 2 -52.24 -46.51 -31.38
N MET A 3 -53.05 -45.76 -30.63
CA MET A 3 -52.67 -44.87 -29.54
C MET A 3 -52.08 -45.65 -28.35
N VAL A 4 -51.28 -44.97 -27.53
CA VAL A 4 -51.28 -45.07 -26.06
C VAL A 4 -51.06 -43.66 -25.52
N ASP A 5 -51.91 -43.22 -24.59
CA ASP A 5 -51.81 -41.93 -23.91
C ASP A 5 -50.95 -42.02 -22.63
N THR A 6 -50.40 -40.88 -22.19
CA THR A 6 -50.10 -40.66 -20.76
C THR A 6 -50.41 -39.20 -20.41
N GLU A 7 -51.00 -38.98 -19.25
CA GLU A 7 -51.68 -37.74 -18.88
C GLU A 7 -50.72 -36.63 -18.42
N ASN A 8 -51.14 -35.37 -18.60
CA ASN A 8 -50.46 -34.20 -18.03
C ASN A 8 -51.49 -33.38 -17.25
N GLN A 9 -51.55 -33.57 -15.93
CA GLN A 9 -52.58 -32.96 -15.07
C GLN A 9 -52.23 -31.51 -14.72
N LEU A 10 -53.00 -30.56 -15.27
CA LEU A 10 -52.99 -29.17 -14.79
C LEU A 10 -53.74 -29.08 -13.46
N TYR A 11 -53.14 -28.37 -12.50
CA TYR A 11 -53.86 -27.75 -11.38
C TYR A 11 -53.84 -26.21 -11.55
N PRO A 12 -54.84 -25.47 -11.05
CA PRO A 12 -55.02 -24.07 -11.41
C PRO A 12 -54.08 -23.13 -10.63
N LEU A 13 -53.70 -22.02 -11.27
CA LEU A 13 -53.10 -20.87 -10.59
C LEU A 13 -54.18 -20.12 -9.82
N THR A 14 -54.02 -20.00 -8.50
CA THR A 14 -54.62 -18.93 -7.71
C THR A 14 -53.74 -17.68 -7.80
N PRO A 15 -54.32 -16.45 -7.84
CA PRO A 15 -53.52 -15.23 -7.84
C PRO A 15 -52.84 -15.07 -6.48
N LEU A 16 -51.59 -14.57 -6.50
CA LEU A 16 -50.96 -13.99 -5.31
C LEU A 16 -51.43 -12.53 -5.20
N GLU A 17 -51.67 -12.10 -3.97
CA GLU A 17 -52.19 -10.78 -3.64
C GLU A 17 -51.07 -9.72 -3.70
N GLU A 18 -51.44 -8.47 -3.98
CA GLU A 18 -50.51 -7.32 -3.95
C GLU A 18 -50.36 -6.85 -2.50
N GLU A 19 -49.19 -7.05 -1.88
CA GLU A 19 -48.85 -6.42 -0.59
C GLU A 19 -47.50 -5.68 -0.65
N ASP A 20 -47.56 -4.40 -0.26
CA ASP A 20 -46.53 -3.48 0.23
C ASP A 20 -45.12 -3.48 -0.41
N ILE A 21 -44.97 -2.63 -1.43
CA ILE A 21 -43.68 -2.02 -1.78
C ILE A 21 -43.38 -0.86 -0.80
N ASP A 22 -42.84 -1.18 0.37
CA ASP A 22 -42.07 -0.22 1.17
C ASP A 22 -41.04 -0.97 2.04
N SER A 23 -39.76 -0.95 1.66
CA SER A 23 -38.72 -1.80 2.26
C SER A 23 -37.56 -0.97 2.83
N PRO A 24 -37.20 -1.11 4.12
CA PRO A 24 -36.29 -0.19 4.83
C PRO A 24 -34.79 -0.41 4.53
N LEU A 25 -34.46 -0.90 3.33
CA LEU A 25 -33.14 -1.43 2.95
C LEU A 25 -31.99 -0.42 3.04
N SER A 26 -32.27 0.87 2.93
CA SER A 26 -31.28 1.94 3.12
C SER A 26 -30.94 2.21 4.59
N GLY A 27 -31.88 1.94 5.50
CA GLY A 27 -31.74 2.22 6.93
C GLY A 27 -30.75 1.29 7.63
N GLU A 28 -30.92 -0.03 7.50
CA GLU A 28 -30.09 -1.00 8.22
C GLU A 28 -28.62 -0.98 7.77
N PHE A 29 -28.37 -0.75 6.47
CA PHE A 29 -27.01 -0.62 5.93
C PHE A 29 -26.27 0.60 6.51
N LEU A 30 -26.94 1.73 6.67
CA LEU A 30 -26.38 2.94 7.28
C LEU A 30 -26.26 2.82 8.81
N GLN A 31 -27.28 2.28 9.49
CA GLN A 31 -27.25 2.07 10.93
C GLN A 31 -26.15 1.09 11.35
N GLY A 32 -25.83 0.10 10.50
CA GLY A 32 -24.68 -0.79 10.66
C GLY A 32 -23.32 -0.11 10.55
N MET A 33 -23.22 1.06 9.88
CA MET A 33 -22.00 1.86 9.80
C MET A 33 -21.87 2.83 10.99
N GLU A 34 -22.97 3.47 11.42
CA GLU A 34 -22.95 4.39 12.57
C GLU A 34 -22.49 3.69 13.87
N ASN A 35 -23.02 2.50 14.14
CA ASN A 35 -22.68 1.71 15.33
C ASN A 35 -21.19 1.27 15.41
N ILE A 36 -20.40 1.44 14.35
CA ILE A 36 -18.96 1.11 14.33
C ILE A 36 -18.10 2.33 14.73
N GLN A 37 -18.60 3.56 14.62
CA GLN A 37 -17.84 4.77 14.97
C GLN A 37 -17.59 4.91 16.49
N ASP A 38 -18.43 4.32 17.34
CA ASP A 38 -18.20 4.29 18.80
C ASP A 38 -17.05 3.34 19.20
N LEU A 39 -16.71 2.33 18.39
CA LEU A 39 -15.56 1.46 18.67
C LEU A 39 -14.22 2.11 18.36
N SER A 40 -14.13 2.97 17.34
CA SER A 40 -12.86 3.57 16.91
C SER A 40 -12.37 4.67 17.86
N GLN A 41 -13.29 5.38 18.52
CA GLN A 41 -12.96 6.43 19.50
C GLN A 41 -12.32 5.88 20.79
N SER A 42 -12.49 4.58 21.09
CA SER A 42 -11.97 3.92 22.31
C SER A 42 -10.52 3.39 22.18
N LEU A 43 -9.81 3.75 21.10
CA LEU A 43 -8.42 3.32 20.83
C LEU A 43 -7.47 4.50 20.51
N GLY A 44 -7.93 5.74 20.76
CA GLY A 44 -7.32 6.97 20.23
C GLY A 44 -6.64 7.90 21.23
N ASP A 45 -6.22 7.45 22.42
CA ASP A 45 -5.42 8.28 23.34
C ASP A 45 -4.48 7.44 24.24
N ASP A 46 -3.69 8.13 25.08
CA ASP A 46 -2.72 7.59 26.06
C ASP A 46 -1.44 6.93 25.50
N SER A 47 -0.58 7.74 24.84
CA SER A 47 0.88 7.57 25.01
C SER A 47 1.69 8.86 24.81
N SER A 48 1.56 9.79 25.74
CA SER A 48 2.44 10.99 25.86
C SER A 48 3.08 11.10 27.25
N GLY A 49 3.57 9.98 27.78
CA GLY A 49 4.21 9.90 29.10
C GLY A 49 5.74 9.96 29.03
N ALA A 50 6.33 11.13 29.27
CA ALA A 50 7.77 11.24 29.49
C ALA A 50 8.12 10.74 30.91
N LEU A 51 9.05 9.79 31.02
CA LEU A 51 9.58 9.32 32.31
C LEU A 51 11.07 9.63 32.41
N SER A 52 11.46 10.24 33.55
CA SER A 52 12.82 10.70 33.83
C SER A 52 13.78 9.55 34.12
N LEU A 53 15.08 9.79 33.93
CA LEU A 53 16.09 9.07 34.70
C LEU A 53 15.93 9.39 36.18
N THR A 54 16.14 8.38 37.03
CA THR A 54 16.70 8.51 38.37
C THR A 54 17.64 7.33 38.61
N GLU A 55 18.67 7.55 39.43
CA GLU A 55 19.79 6.63 39.63
C GLU A 55 19.47 5.54 40.65
N PHE A 56 20.20 4.42 40.59
CA PHE A 56 20.53 3.62 41.77
C PHE A 56 21.96 3.11 41.68
N GLN A 57 22.68 3.11 42.81
CA GLN A 57 24.13 2.93 42.86
C GLN A 57 24.57 1.53 43.31
N SER A 58 25.54 0.98 42.57
CA SER A 58 26.68 0.12 42.99
C SER A 58 26.58 -0.86 44.18
N LEU A 59 27.07 -2.09 43.97
CA LEU A 59 28.07 -2.77 44.82
C LEU A 59 28.57 -4.09 44.16
N GLY A 60 29.84 -4.48 44.34
CA GLY A 60 30.31 -5.86 44.07
C GLY A 60 31.56 -6.09 43.18
N ASN A 61 32.75 -5.84 43.72
CA ASN A 61 34.08 -6.50 43.55
C ASN A 61 34.55 -7.16 42.21
N GLY A 62 35.83 -6.91 41.85
CA GLY A 62 36.67 -7.75 40.94
C GLY A 62 37.49 -8.82 41.71
N PRO A 63 38.67 -9.29 41.24
CA PRO A 63 39.51 -8.97 40.05
C PRO A 63 39.42 -10.08 38.95
N GLY A 64 40.22 -10.18 37.88
CA GLY A 64 41.35 -9.37 37.34
C GLY A 64 42.72 -10.10 37.32
N SER A 65 43.39 -10.18 36.16
CA SER A 65 44.79 -10.66 35.94
C SER A 65 45.30 -10.29 34.53
N ASP A 66 46.61 -10.32 34.29
CA ASP A 66 47.31 -9.71 33.14
C ASP A 66 47.64 -10.63 31.94
N GLY A 67 47.96 -10.02 30.79
CA GLY A 67 48.59 -10.68 29.64
C GLY A 67 48.88 -9.70 28.48
N SER A 68 50.15 -9.35 28.22
CA SER A 68 50.54 -8.28 27.29
C SER A 68 51.66 -8.67 26.30
N VAL A 69 51.43 -8.39 25.01
CA VAL A 69 52.41 -8.37 23.90
C VAL A 69 51.85 -7.33 22.89
N ILE A 70 52.40 -6.13 22.67
CA ILE A 70 53.69 -5.75 22.02
C ILE A 70 53.64 -6.06 20.51
N THR A 71 53.54 -5.12 19.56
CA THR A 71 53.51 -3.64 19.56
C THR A 71 52.31 -3.14 18.68
N ASP A 72 52.18 -1.98 18.01
CA ASP A 72 53.08 -0.85 17.70
C ASP A 72 52.35 0.48 17.41
N THR A 73 53.06 1.42 16.79
CA THR A 73 52.91 2.87 16.88
C THR A 73 52.62 3.51 15.52
N LEU A 74 51.75 4.53 15.48
CA LEU A 74 52.05 5.88 14.94
C LEU A 74 50.79 6.75 14.73
N SER A 75 50.87 7.97 15.24
CA SER A 75 50.03 9.14 14.96
C SER A 75 50.96 10.36 15.06
N PRO A 76 50.79 11.41 14.23
CA PRO A 76 49.75 12.43 14.45
C PRO A 76 49.15 12.93 13.09
N ALA A 77 48.37 14.01 12.95
CA ALA A 77 48.08 15.11 13.87
C ALA A 77 46.69 15.76 13.73
N SER A 78 46.30 16.37 14.84
CA SER A 78 45.30 17.40 15.13
C SER A 78 44.69 18.22 13.98
N SER A 79 43.37 18.43 14.06
CA SER A 79 42.69 19.57 13.44
C SER A 79 42.90 20.86 14.26
N PRO A 80 42.99 22.05 13.63
CA PRO A 80 43.01 23.32 14.36
C PRO A 80 41.57 23.78 14.71
N SER A 81 41.32 24.03 15.99
CA SER A 81 40.15 24.76 16.47
C SER A 81 40.29 26.27 16.18
N SER A 82 39.20 27.02 16.04
CA SER A 82 39.25 28.47 15.82
C SER A 82 38.12 29.22 16.54
N ILE A 83 38.44 29.57 17.80
CA ILE A 83 38.04 30.77 18.57
C ILE A 83 36.80 31.55 18.10
N ASN A 84 35.83 31.68 19.01
CA ASN A 84 34.73 32.63 18.91
C ASN A 84 35.21 34.09 18.99
N PHE A 85 34.69 34.96 18.14
CA PHE A 85 34.60 36.39 18.39
C PHE A 85 33.16 36.86 18.16
N ALA A 86 32.65 37.71 19.04
CA ALA A 86 31.28 38.20 18.99
C ALA A 86 31.25 39.67 18.53
N THR A 87 30.55 39.93 17.43
CA THR A 87 30.03 41.25 17.02
C THR A 87 28.70 41.06 16.31
N ALA A 88 27.80 42.02 16.47
CA ALA A 88 26.45 42.04 15.93
C ALA A 88 26.04 43.52 15.68
N PRO A 89 24.89 43.82 15.04
CA PRO A 89 23.95 42.93 14.34
C PRO A 89 23.71 43.34 12.86
N GLY A 90 22.91 42.56 12.13
CA GLY A 90 22.09 43.10 11.03
C GLY A 90 22.27 42.48 9.63
N SER A 91 21.48 41.44 9.32
CA SER A 91 20.75 41.33 8.04
C SER A 91 19.81 40.12 8.05
N ILE A 92 18.50 40.40 8.11
CA ILE A 92 17.33 39.61 7.65
C ILE A 92 17.55 38.09 7.42
N ASP A 93 16.94 37.26 8.26
CA ASP A 93 16.83 35.81 8.04
C ASP A 93 16.00 35.47 6.77
N GLU A 94 16.65 34.96 5.72
CA GLU A 94 15.96 34.13 4.72
C GLU A 94 15.71 32.74 5.34
N SER A 95 14.47 32.45 5.70
CA SER A 95 14.05 31.13 6.18
C SER A 95 14.40 30.01 5.19
N PRO A 96 14.75 28.79 5.65
CA PRO A 96 15.11 27.70 4.75
C PRO A 96 13.91 27.31 3.87
N SER A 97 14.02 27.61 2.57
CA SER A 97 12.98 27.28 1.59
C SER A 97 12.65 25.78 1.62
N GLY A 98 11.35 25.44 1.52
CA GLY A 98 10.85 24.06 1.66
C GLY A 98 11.62 23.03 0.83
N THR A 99 11.76 21.83 1.39
CA THR A 99 12.58 20.75 0.83
C THR A 99 11.99 20.17 -0.46
N LEU A 100 12.30 20.81 -1.59
CA LEU A 100 12.05 20.30 -2.94
C LEU A 100 12.50 18.82 -3.02
N ASN A 101 11.59 17.93 -3.46
CA ASN A 101 11.86 16.50 -3.63
C ASN A 101 12.70 16.25 -4.90
N ILE A 102 13.94 16.72 -4.90
CA ILE A 102 14.86 16.56 -6.05
C ILE A 102 15.35 15.11 -6.12
N GLU A 103 15.33 14.52 -7.33
CA GLU A 103 15.77 13.15 -7.57
C GLU A 103 17.26 13.00 -7.92
N CYS A 104 17.80 11.82 -7.66
CA CYS A 104 19.12 11.39 -8.10
C CYS A 104 19.14 11.12 -9.61
N ARG A 105 19.77 12.01 -10.40
CA ARG A 105 19.87 11.91 -11.88
C ARG A 105 20.45 10.59 -12.39
N ILE A 106 21.16 9.84 -11.53
CA ILE A 106 21.71 8.51 -11.82
C ILE A 106 20.62 7.42 -11.74
N CYS A 107 19.69 7.47 -10.77
CA CYS A 107 18.84 6.32 -10.43
C CYS A 107 17.41 6.60 -9.87
N GLY A 108 16.91 7.83 -9.85
CA GLY A 108 15.55 8.20 -9.39
C GLY A 108 15.33 8.15 -7.86
N ASP A 109 16.30 7.64 -7.08
CA ASP A 109 16.21 7.70 -5.61
C ASP A 109 16.34 9.14 -5.09
N LYS A 110 15.70 9.49 -3.95
CA LYS A 110 15.71 10.87 -3.41
C LYS A 110 17.14 11.40 -3.27
N ALA A 111 17.42 12.56 -3.83
CA ALA A 111 18.75 13.18 -3.72
C ALA A 111 18.99 13.67 -2.29
N SER A 112 20.21 13.47 -1.79
CA SER A 112 20.67 14.00 -0.51
C SER A 112 21.43 15.32 -0.66
N GLY A 113 21.49 15.87 -1.88
CA GLY A 113 22.19 17.10 -2.20
C GLY A 113 22.81 17.10 -3.60
N TYR A 114 23.67 18.10 -3.82
CA TYR A 114 24.44 18.29 -5.04
C TYR A 114 25.87 17.79 -4.81
N HIS A 115 26.18 16.58 -5.28
CA HIS A 115 27.43 15.87 -5.00
C HIS A 115 28.22 15.66 -6.29
N TYR A 116 29.52 15.98 -6.30
CA TYR A 116 30.39 15.78 -7.46
C TYR A 116 29.85 16.42 -8.76
N GLY A 117 29.19 17.58 -8.65
CA GLY A 117 28.61 18.29 -9.79
C GLY A 117 27.19 17.89 -10.19
N VAL A 118 26.51 16.98 -9.47
CA VAL A 118 25.17 16.50 -9.87
C VAL A 118 24.24 16.26 -8.69
N HIS A 119 22.92 16.32 -8.91
CA HIS A 119 21.94 15.86 -7.92
C HIS A 119 21.99 14.33 -7.77
N ALA A 120 22.34 13.87 -6.58
CA ALA A 120 22.56 12.45 -6.28
C ALA A 120 22.09 12.06 -4.88
N CYS A 121 21.70 10.79 -4.73
CA CYS A 121 21.47 10.14 -3.44
C CYS A 121 22.79 9.65 -2.83
N GLU A 122 22.82 9.43 -1.50
CA GLU A 122 23.99 8.89 -0.78
C GLU A 122 24.54 7.61 -1.42
N GLY A 123 23.66 6.71 -1.90
CA GLY A 123 24.06 5.47 -2.56
C GLY A 123 24.88 5.67 -3.84
N CYS A 124 24.65 6.74 -4.62
CA CYS A 124 25.40 7.02 -5.85
C CYS A 124 26.63 7.91 -5.59
N LYS A 125 26.50 8.89 -4.69
CA LYS A 125 27.63 9.65 -4.09
C LYS A 125 28.71 8.72 -3.53
N GLY A 126 28.32 7.76 -2.70
CA GLY A 126 29.23 6.78 -2.09
C GLY A 126 29.87 5.83 -3.10
N PHE A 127 29.10 5.37 -4.10
CA PHE A 127 29.59 4.53 -5.20
C PHE A 127 30.64 5.26 -6.06
N PHE A 128 30.34 6.47 -6.54
CA PHE A 128 31.27 7.26 -7.34
C PHE A 128 32.56 7.56 -6.57
N ARG A 129 32.45 8.03 -5.32
CA ARG A 129 33.59 8.28 -4.42
C ARG A 129 34.47 7.04 -4.25
N ARG A 130 33.87 5.85 -4.08
CA ARG A 130 34.61 4.58 -3.94
C ARG A 130 35.34 4.21 -5.24
N THR A 131 34.65 4.33 -6.38
CA THR A 131 35.20 4.02 -7.72
C THR A 131 36.44 4.86 -7.99
N ILE A 132 36.36 6.18 -7.80
CA ILE A 132 37.50 7.09 -8.00
C ILE A 132 38.62 6.85 -6.97
N ARG A 133 38.31 6.79 -5.66
CA ARG A 133 39.35 6.66 -4.61
C ARG A 133 40.14 5.35 -4.73
N LEU A 134 39.50 4.26 -5.12
CA LEU A 134 40.13 2.95 -5.25
C LEU A 134 40.53 2.62 -6.70
N LYS A 135 40.38 3.56 -7.64
CA LYS A 135 40.64 3.38 -9.09
C LYS A 135 40.02 2.11 -9.68
N LEU A 136 38.78 1.80 -9.28
CA LEU A 136 38.11 0.57 -9.69
C LEU A 136 37.79 0.61 -11.19
N ILE A 137 38.26 -0.41 -11.91
CA ILE A 137 37.87 -0.71 -13.28
C ILE A 137 36.75 -1.76 -13.22
N TYR A 138 35.76 -1.64 -14.10
CA TYR A 138 34.63 -2.57 -14.20
C TYR A 138 34.59 -3.14 -15.62
N ASP A 139 34.30 -4.44 -15.74
CA ASP A 139 34.17 -5.12 -17.02
C ASP A 139 33.12 -4.45 -17.91
N LYS A 140 33.45 -4.29 -19.20
CA LYS A 140 32.59 -3.61 -20.16
C LYS A 140 31.24 -4.33 -20.29
N CYS A 141 30.16 -3.57 -20.25
CA CYS A 141 28.82 -4.10 -20.47
C CYS A 141 28.11 -3.35 -21.60
N ASP A 142 27.99 -4.00 -22.75
CA ASP A 142 27.36 -3.45 -23.96
C ASP A 142 25.82 -3.42 -23.91
N ARG A 143 25.21 -3.93 -22.83
CA ARG A 143 23.75 -4.05 -22.67
C ARG A 143 23.05 -2.74 -22.29
N ASN A 144 23.78 -1.62 -22.16
CA ASN A 144 23.26 -0.28 -21.85
C ASN A 144 22.22 -0.23 -20.71
N CYS A 145 22.47 -1.00 -19.64
CA CYS A 145 21.50 -1.28 -18.57
C CYS A 145 20.89 0.00 -17.95
N LYS A 146 19.56 0.15 -18.03
CA LYS A 146 18.84 1.28 -17.39
C LYS A 146 19.03 1.23 -15.86
N ILE A 147 19.52 2.32 -15.28
CA ILE A 147 19.83 2.42 -13.85
C ILE A 147 18.66 3.09 -13.11
N GLN A 148 18.09 2.36 -12.15
CA GLN A 148 16.96 2.72 -11.29
C GLN A 148 17.25 2.34 -9.82
N LYS A 149 16.50 2.89 -8.86
CA LYS A 149 16.63 2.61 -7.41
C LYS A 149 16.70 1.12 -7.07
N LYS A 150 15.84 0.30 -7.70
CA LYS A 150 15.77 -1.16 -7.50
C LYS A 150 16.95 -1.94 -8.08
N ASN A 151 17.48 -1.54 -9.24
CA ASN A 151 18.48 -2.33 -9.99
C ASN A 151 19.90 -1.75 -9.97
N ARG A 152 20.14 -0.56 -9.39
CA ARG A 152 21.43 0.17 -9.43
C ARG A 152 22.67 -0.60 -8.95
N ASN A 153 22.51 -1.72 -8.24
CA ASN A 153 23.61 -2.56 -7.79
C ASN A 153 23.92 -3.73 -8.76
N LYS A 154 23.12 -3.96 -9.81
CA LYS A 154 23.24 -5.13 -10.71
C LYS A 154 24.34 -5.01 -11.76
N CYS A 155 24.70 -3.80 -12.20
CA CYS A 155 25.79 -3.58 -13.16
C CYS A 155 26.61 -2.35 -12.76
N GLN A 156 27.85 -2.57 -12.30
CA GLN A 156 28.74 -1.50 -11.83
C GLN A 156 29.23 -0.63 -13.00
N TYR A 157 29.56 -1.23 -14.15
CA TYR A 157 29.97 -0.52 -15.36
C TYR A 157 28.91 0.48 -15.83
N CYS A 158 27.69 0.03 -16.16
CA CYS A 158 26.63 0.92 -16.65
C CYS A 158 26.24 1.99 -15.62
N ARG A 159 26.32 1.70 -14.32
CA ARG A 159 26.12 2.70 -13.27
C ARG A 159 27.21 3.77 -13.27
N PHE A 160 28.48 3.38 -13.39
CA PHE A 160 29.59 4.33 -13.42
C PHE A 160 29.62 5.15 -14.72
N GLN A 161 29.35 4.52 -15.86
CA GLN A 161 29.15 5.25 -17.12
C GLN A 161 28.00 6.25 -17.02
N LYS A 162 26.86 5.88 -16.41
CA LYS A 162 25.77 6.84 -16.19
C LYS A 162 26.14 7.96 -15.19
N CYS A 163 26.95 7.69 -14.16
CA CYS A 163 27.49 8.76 -13.32
C CYS A 163 28.28 9.77 -14.16
N LEU A 164 29.23 9.30 -14.97
CA LEU A 164 30.05 10.16 -15.84
C LEU A 164 29.19 10.92 -16.86
N SER A 165 28.23 10.24 -17.51
CA SER A 165 27.40 10.82 -18.57
C SER A 165 26.43 11.91 -18.09
N VAL A 166 26.04 11.90 -16.81
CA VAL A 166 25.24 13.00 -16.22
C VAL A 166 26.09 14.14 -15.67
N GLY A 167 27.42 14.11 -15.85
CA GLY A 167 28.36 15.17 -15.44
C GLY A 167 29.04 14.95 -14.08
N MET A 168 28.93 13.75 -13.48
CA MET A 168 29.51 13.49 -12.16
C MET A 168 31.04 13.44 -12.23
N SER A 169 31.71 14.38 -11.56
CA SER A 169 33.16 14.61 -11.68
C SER A 169 33.84 14.82 -10.34
N HIS A 170 35.03 14.22 -10.19
CA HIS A 170 35.92 14.46 -9.04
C HIS A 170 36.33 15.95 -8.93
N ASN A 171 36.47 16.64 -10.05
CA ASN A 171 36.90 18.04 -10.08
C ASN A 171 35.72 19.01 -9.83
N ALA A 172 34.50 18.49 -9.69
CA ALA A 172 33.29 19.24 -9.36
C ALA A 172 32.86 19.11 -7.87
N ILE A 173 33.80 18.73 -6.99
CA ILE A 173 33.58 18.76 -5.53
C ILE A 173 33.37 20.20 -5.07
N ARG A 174 32.20 20.48 -4.48
CA ARG A 174 31.88 21.75 -3.79
C ARG A 174 31.20 21.42 -2.46
N PHE A 175 31.53 22.16 -1.40
CA PHE A 175 30.98 21.92 -0.06
C PHE A 175 29.54 22.45 0.05
N GLY A 176 28.55 21.58 -0.16
CA GLY A 176 27.15 21.73 0.24
C GLY A 176 26.31 22.83 -0.44
N ARG A 177 26.94 23.87 -1.01
CA ARG A 177 26.26 25.03 -1.59
C ARG A 177 26.13 24.89 -3.12
N MET A 178 24.89 24.78 -3.57
CA MET A 178 24.51 24.85 -4.98
C MET A 178 24.96 26.20 -5.60
N PRO A 179 25.58 26.23 -6.79
CA PRO A 179 25.92 27.48 -7.48
C PRO A 179 24.68 28.33 -7.72
N ARG A 180 24.76 29.67 -7.60
CA ARG A 180 23.62 30.57 -7.86
C ARG A 180 23.05 30.39 -9.28
N SER A 181 23.91 30.13 -10.27
CA SER A 181 23.51 29.78 -11.64
C SER A 181 22.69 28.50 -11.72
N GLU A 182 23.06 27.46 -10.96
CA GLU A 182 22.33 26.18 -10.96
C GLU A 182 21.05 26.26 -10.12
N LYS A 183 21.02 27.08 -9.05
CA LYS A 183 19.78 27.42 -8.32
C LYS A 183 18.82 28.22 -9.21
N ALA A 184 19.35 29.10 -10.06
CA ALA A 184 18.57 29.84 -11.05
C ALA A 184 18.07 28.92 -12.17
N LYS A 185 18.90 28.01 -12.71
CA LYS A 185 18.45 26.97 -13.66
C LYS A 185 17.38 26.08 -13.04
N LEU A 186 17.56 25.56 -11.83
CA LEU A 186 16.58 24.67 -11.21
C LEU A 186 15.25 25.39 -10.96
N LYS A 187 15.28 26.67 -10.54
CA LYS A 187 14.07 27.51 -10.48
C LYS A 187 13.46 27.73 -11.87
N ALA A 188 14.28 27.94 -12.90
CA ALA A 188 13.81 28.11 -14.27
C ALA A 188 13.23 26.81 -14.85
N GLU A 189 13.83 25.65 -14.61
CA GLU A 189 13.33 24.32 -15.03
C GLU A 189 12.01 23.96 -14.35
N ILE A 190 11.77 24.45 -13.11
CA ILE A 190 10.46 24.36 -12.45
C ILE A 190 9.47 25.30 -13.16
N LEU A 191 9.81 26.59 -13.29
CA LEU A 191 8.97 27.60 -13.95
C LEU A 191 8.70 27.33 -15.45
N THR A 192 9.57 26.59 -16.15
CA THR A 192 9.36 26.17 -17.55
C THR A 192 8.77 24.77 -17.67
N GLY A 193 8.89 23.92 -16.65
CA GLY A 193 8.07 22.72 -16.51
C GLY A 193 6.58 23.06 -16.37
N GLU A 194 6.29 24.18 -15.69
CA GLU A 194 4.97 24.82 -15.60
C GLU A 194 4.59 25.63 -16.87
N ASN A 195 5.45 25.70 -17.89
CA ASN A 195 5.23 26.45 -19.14
C ASN A 195 5.57 25.67 -20.43
N TYR A 196 5.47 24.33 -20.40
CA TYR A 196 4.70 23.73 -21.50
C TYR A 196 3.26 24.22 -21.35
N VAL A 197 2.53 24.38 -22.46
CA VAL A 197 1.09 24.69 -22.37
C VAL A 197 0.41 23.49 -21.72
N GLU A 198 0.17 23.58 -20.41
CA GLU A 198 -0.80 22.72 -19.75
C GLU A 198 -2.16 23.10 -20.31
N ASP A 199 -2.61 22.30 -21.28
CA ASP A 199 -4.01 22.32 -21.70
C ASP A 199 -4.88 22.18 -20.45
N SER A 200 -5.97 22.94 -20.34
CA SER A 200 -6.71 23.07 -19.07
C SER A 200 -7.15 21.71 -18.55
N GLU A 201 -7.57 20.84 -19.48
CA GLU A 201 -7.91 19.45 -19.25
C GLU A 201 -6.76 18.64 -18.62
N MET A 202 -5.51 18.83 -19.06
CA MET A 202 -4.34 18.13 -18.51
C MET A 202 -4.05 18.56 -17.06
N ALA A 203 -4.25 19.83 -16.72
CA ALA A 203 -4.12 20.31 -15.35
C ALA A 203 -5.23 19.75 -14.44
N ASP A 204 -6.47 19.73 -14.93
CA ASP A 204 -7.62 19.16 -14.22
C ASP A 204 -7.51 17.64 -14.00
N LEU A 205 -6.99 16.90 -14.99
CA LEU A 205 -6.72 15.46 -14.89
C LEU A 205 -5.62 15.15 -13.85
N LYS A 206 -4.54 15.94 -13.79
CA LYS A 206 -3.52 15.85 -12.73
C LYS A 206 -4.09 16.19 -11.35
N SER A 207 -4.97 17.20 -11.27
CA SER A 207 -5.70 17.58 -10.06
C SER A 207 -6.64 16.46 -9.58
N LEU A 208 -7.30 15.74 -10.50
CA LEU A 208 -8.12 14.57 -10.19
C LEU A 208 -7.27 13.39 -9.67
N ALA A 209 -6.14 13.08 -10.33
CA ALA A 209 -5.18 12.07 -9.87
C ALA A 209 -4.74 12.33 -8.42
N LYS A 210 -4.30 13.56 -8.15
CA LYS A 210 -3.85 13.97 -6.82
C LYS A 210 -4.95 13.87 -5.78
N ARG A 211 -6.18 14.35 -6.06
CA ARG A 211 -7.30 14.28 -5.12
C ARG A 211 -7.65 12.84 -4.72
N ILE A 212 -7.67 11.92 -5.69
CA ILE A 212 -7.94 10.50 -5.44
C ILE A 212 -6.81 9.87 -4.59
N HIS A 213 -5.55 10.15 -4.91
CA HIS A 213 -4.41 9.66 -4.13
C HIS A 213 -4.36 10.22 -2.71
N ASP A 214 -4.58 11.53 -2.53
CA ASP A 214 -4.58 12.16 -1.21
C ASP A 214 -5.76 11.67 -0.35
N ALA A 215 -6.92 11.37 -0.97
CA ALA A 215 -8.05 10.71 -0.31
C ALA A 215 -7.77 9.24 0.08
N TYR A 216 -7.07 8.48 -0.78
CA TYR A 216 -6.63 7.12 -0.47
C TYR A 216 -5.66 7.11 0.73
N LEU A 217 -4.66 8.00 0.73
CA LEU A 217 -3.72 8.13 1.85
C LEU A 217 -4.35 8.62 3.16
N LYS A 218 -5.50 9.31 3.08
CA LYS A 218 -6.28 9.75 4.25
C LYS A 218 -7.11 8.61 4.85
N ASN A 219 -7.82 7.85 4.01
CA ASN A 219 -8.85 6.92 4.47
C ASN A 219 -8.33 5.51 4.79
N PHE A 220 -7.21 5.06 4.23
CA PHE A 220 -6.65 3.72 4.50
C PHE A 220 -5.52 3.75 5.53
N ASN A 221 -5.70 3.02 6.63
CA ASN A 221 -4.69 2.90 7.69
C ASN A 221 -3.35 2.32 7.17
N MET A 222 -3.40 1.37 6.23
CA MET A 222 -2.24 0.67 5.67
C MET A 222 -2.14 0.91 4.17
N ASN A 223 -0.95 1.31 3.70
CA ASN A 223 -0.66 1.56 2.29
C ASN A 223 0.61 0.81 1.87
N LYS A 224 0.88 0.74 0.57
CA LYS A 224 1.97 -0.06 0.01
C LYS A 224 3.34 0.46 0.45
N VAL A 225 3.53 1.77 0.61
CA VAL A 225 4.76 2.34 1.18
C VAL A 225 4.98 1.87 2.63
N LYS A 226 3.98 1.97 3.51
CA LYS A 226 4.05 1.45 4.90
C LYS A 226 4.36 -0.06 4.90
N ALA A 227 3.56 -0.84 4.18
CA ALA A 227 3.70 -2.30 4.11
C ALA A 227 5.09 -2.74 3.60
N ARG A 228 5.63 -2.07 2.55
CA ARG A 228 6.95 -2.37 1.98
C ARG A 228 8.12 -1.89 2.84
N ILE A 229 7.91 -0.99 3.82
CA ILE A 229 8.91 -0.67 4.85
C ILE A 229 8.97 -1.79 5.89
N ILE A 230 7.82 -2.25 6.38
CA ILE A 230 7.70 -3.35 7.36
C ILE A 230 8.25 -4.66 6.77
N LEU A 231 7.75 -5.09 5.61
CA LEU A 231 8.19 -6.30 4.90
C LEU A 231 9.66 -6.30 4.44
N ALA A 232 10.33 -5.14 4.48
CA ALA A 232 11.75 -5.02 4.15
C ALA A 232 12.65 -4.94 5.40
N GLY A 233 12.11 -5.10 6.61
CA GLY A 233 12.88 -5.03 7.86
C GLY A 233 13.47 -3.65 8.14
N LYS A 234 12.76 -2.57 7.78
CA LYS A 234 13.23 -1.17 7.90
C LYS A 234 12.44 -0.36 8.93
N THR A 235 11.68 -1.02 9.80
CA THR A 235 11.08 -0.41 10.98
C THR A 235 12.13 -0.29 12.07
N ASN A 236 12.20 0.87 12.76
CA ASN A 236 13.31 1.14 13.67
C ASN A 236 13.26 0.33 14.97
N ASN A 237 12.06 0.10 15.55
CA ASN A 237 11.95 -0.33 16.95
C ASN A 237 11.20 -1.66 17.18
N ASN A 238 10.24 -2.06 16.32
CA ASN A 238 9.55 -3.35 16.42
C ASN A 238 9.42 -4.01 15.03
N PRO A 239 9.80 -5.29 14.86
CA PRO A 239 9.38 -6.11 13.74
C PRO A 239 7.96 -6.68 13.96
N PRO A 240 7.25 -7.12 12.92
CA PRO A 240 5.97 -7.82 13.09
C PRO A 240 6.18 -9.18 13.77
N PHE A 241 5.28 -9.53 14.68
CA PHE A 241 5.26 -10.86 15.30
C PHE A 241 4.88 -11.92 14.25
N VAL A 242 5.68 -12.98 14.12
CA VAL A 242 5.51 -13.99 13.08
C VAL A 242 4.58 -15.10 13.55
N ILE A 243 3.55 -15.39 12.76
CA ILE A 243 2.57 -16.47 12.98
C ILE A 243 2.87 -17.57 11.95
N HIS A 244 3.34 -18.72 12.41
CA HIS A 244 3.74 -19.85 11.56
C HIS A 244 3.24 -21.22 12.03
N ASP A 245 2.57 -21.29 13.17
CA ASP A 245 1.97 -22.49 13.76
C ASP A 245 0.87 -22.11 14.77
N MET A 246 0.27 -23.11 15.42
CA MET A 246 -0.81 -22.90 16.39
C MET A 246 -0.35 -22.24 17.71
N ASP A 247 0.92 -22.41 18.10
CA ASP A 247 1.47 -21.80 19.32
C ASP A 247 1.69 -20.30 19.11
N THR A 248 2.32 -19.92 18.00
CA THR A 248 2.48 -18.53 17.58
C THR A 248 1.14 -17.86 17.28
N LEU A 249 0.17 -18.58 16.68
CA LEU A 249 -1.21 -18.08 16.56
C LEU A 249 -1.80 -17.77 17.93
N CYS A 250 -1.73 -18.70 18.89
CA CYS A 250 -2.27 -18.51 20.23
C CYS A 250 -1.62 -17.34 20.98
N MET A 251 -0.32 -17.09 20.75
CA MET A 251 0.38 -15.91 21.27
C MET A 251 -0.10 -14.61 20.60
N ALA A 252 -0.27 -14.58 19.29
CA ALA A 252 -0.79 -13.42 18.56
C ALA A 252 -2.26 -13.10 18.92
N GLU A 253 -3.09 -14.13 19.12
CA GLU A 253 -4.47 -13.99 19.58
C GLU A 253 -4.57 -13.34 20.97
N LYS A 254 -3.63 -13.66 21.87
CA LYS A 254 -3.56 -13.08 23.22
C LYS A 254 -2.94 -11.68 23.28
N THR A 255 -2.31 -11.20 22.20
CA THR A 255 -1.51 -9.96 22.23
C THR A 255 -1.94 -8.93 21.18
N LEU A 256 -2.08 -9.32 19.91
CA LEU A 256 -2.40 -8.43 18.80
C LEU A 256 -3.91 -8.25 18.60
N VAL A 257 -4.69 -9.32 18.77
CA VAL A 257 -6.13 -9.35 18.44
C VAL A 257 -7.02 -9.76 19.62
N ALA A 258 -6.52 -9.59 20.86
CA ALA A 258 -7.20 -10.02 22.08
C ALA A 258 -8.67 -9.54 22.19
N LYS A 259 -8.95 -8.29 21.81
CA LYS A 259 -10.32 -7.75 21.76
C LYS A 259 -11.23 -8.48 20.75
N LEU A 260 -10.69 -8.87 19.58
CA LEU A 260 -11.45 -9.54 18.51
C LEU A 260 -11.81 -11.00 18.84
N VAL A 261 -11.02 -11.67 19.70
CA VAL A 261 -11.28 -13.07 20.12
C VAL A 261 -11.96 -13.21 21.47
N ALA A 262 -12.08 -12.13 22.26
CA ALA A 262 -12.53 -12.17 23.67
C ALA A 262 -13.94 -12.73 23.89
N ASN A 263 -14.87 -12.52 22.94
CA ASN A 263 -16.30 -12.78 23.12
C ASN A 263 -16.66 -14.27 22.91
N GLY A 264 -16.05 -15.17 23.69
CA GLY A 264 -16.26 -16.63 23.62
C GLY A 264 -15.62 -17.32 22.41
N ILE A 265 -15.19 -16.56 21.40
CA ILE A 265 -14.54 -17.03 20.16
C ILE A 265 -13.27 -17.82 20.46
N GLN A 266 -12.54 -17.55 21.55
CA GLN A 266 -11.37 -18.33 21.99
C GLN A 266 -11.65 -19.84 22.11
N ASN A 267 -12.90 -20.25 22.36
CA ASN A 267 -13.31 -21.64 22.50
C ASN A 267 -13.64 -22.34 21.16
N LYS A 268 -13.63 -21.62 20.03
CA LYS A 268 -13.82 -22.19 18.69
C LYS A 268 -12.50 -22.74 18.13
N GLU A 269 -12.58 -23.62 17.14
CA GLU A 269 -11.41 -24.14 16.41
C GLU A 269 -10.57 -23.01 15.80
N ALA A 270 -9.24 -23.21 15.71
CA ALA A 270 -8.30 -22.17 15.29
C ALA A 270 -8.63 -21.58 13.91
N GLU A 271 -9.03 -22.41 12.97
CA GLU A 271 -9.48 -22.03 11.64
C GLU A 271 -10.71 -21.11 11.66
N VAL A 272 -11.67 -21.38 12.54
CA VAL A 272 -12.87 -20.53 12.75
C VAL A 272 -12.47 -19.19 13.35
N ARG A 273 -11.48 -19.16 14.27
CA ARG A 273 -10.95 -17.90 14.85
C ARG A 273 -10.17 -17.08 13.82
N ILE A 274 -9.35 -17.71 12.97
CA ILE A 274 -8.68 -17.06 11.84
C ILE A 274 -9.74 -16.48 10.88
N PHE A 275 -10.74 -17.27 10.49
CA PHE A 275 -11.82 -16.82 9.61
C PHE A 275 -12.60 -15.64 10.20
N HIS A 276 -12.91 -15.67 11.49
CA HIS A 276 -13.52 -14.54 12.20
C HIS A 276 -12.64 -13.28 12.14
N CYS A 277 -11.35 -13.38 12.44
CA CYS A 277 -10.41 -12.25 12.33
C CYS A 277 -10.34 -11.68 10.89
N CYS A 278 -10.34 -12.53 9.87
CA CYS A 278 -10.42 -12.10 8.47
C CYS A 278 -11.73 -11.33 8.16
N GLN A 279 -12.86 -11.73 8.77
CA GLN A 279 -14.11 -11.00 8.64
C GLN A 279 -14.07 -9.63 9.33
N CYS A 280 -13.52 -9.52 10.54
CA CYS A 280 -13.35 -8.23 11.23
C CYS A 280 -12.57 -7.24 10.36
N THR A 281 -11.40 -7.64 9.85
CA THR A 281 -10.59 -6.80 8.96
C THR A 281 -11.31 -6.49 7.63
N SER A 282 -12.15 -7.41 7.12
CA SER A 282 -12.98 -7.12 5.94
C SER A 282 -14.02 -6.03 6.22
N VAL A 283 -14.68 -6.06 7.38
CA VAL A 283 -15.66 -5.04 7.80
C VAL A 283 -14.99 -3.68 7.97
N GLU A 284 -13.84 -3.62 8.66
CA GLU A 284 -13.04 -2.41 8.80
C GLU A 284 -12.67 -1.83 7.43
N THR A 285 -12.21 -2.68 6.50
CA THR A 285 -11.81 -2.25 5.14
C THR A 285 -13.00 -1.82 4.29
N VAL A 286 -14.20 -2.38 4.47
CA VAL A 286 -15.45 -1.93 3.80
C VAL A 286 -15.82 -0.51 4.24
N THR A 287 -15.65 -0.19 5.53
CA THR A 287 -15.86 1.18 6.04
C THR A 287 -14.83 2.16 5.48
N GLU A 288 -13.54 1.80 5.48
CA GLU A 288 -12.48 2.64 4.84
C GLU A 288 -12.75 2.85 3.33
N LEU A 289 -13.19 1.80 2.61
CA LEU A 289 -13.59 1.87 1.20
C LEU A 289 -14.80 2.76 0.96
N THR A 290 -15.75 2.80 1.90
CA THR A 290 -16.96 3.64 1.79
C THR A 290 -16.61 5.13 1.92
N GLU A 291 -15.76 5.49 2.88
CA GLU A 291 -15.28 6.88 3.03
C GLU A 291 -14.34 7.30 1.90
N PHE A 292 -13.55 6.36 1.36
CA PHE A 292 -12.82 6.57 0.12
C PHE A 292 -13.75 6.82 -1.08
N ALA A 293 -14.79 6.00 -1.27
CA ALA A 293 -15.74 6.15 -2.37
C ALA A 293 -16.46 7.50 -2.31
N LYS A 294 -16.95 7.92 -1.14
CA LYS A 294 -17.55 9.26 -0.92
C LYS A 294 -16.60 10.42 -1.29
N SER A 295 -15.29 10.19 -1.23
CA SER A 295 -14.24 11.15 -1.59
C SER A 295 -13.93 11.19 -3.10
N ILE A 296 -14.46 10.26 -3.91
CA ILE A 296 -14.30 10.26 -5.38
C ILE A 296 -15.24 11.34 -5.98
N PRO A 297 -14.73 12.29 -6.78
CA PRO A 297 -15.57 13.35 -7.36
C PRO A 297 -16.72 12.80 -8.21
N GLY A 298 -17.95 13.14 -7.83
CA GLY A 298 -19.19 12.69 -8.47
C GLY A 298 -19.88 11.52 -7.78
N PHE A 299 -19.17 10.68 -7.00
CA PHE A 299 -19.75 9.48 -6.40
C PHE A 299 -20.88 9.81 -5.41
N SER A 300 -20.64 10.75 -4.51
CA SER A 300 -21.64 11.25 -3.54
C SER A 300 -22.81 12.03 -4.18
N ASN A 301 -22.83 12.16 -5.51
CA ASN A 301 -23.91 12.77 -6.29
C ASN A 301 -24.71 11.74 -7.12
N LEU A 302 -24.39 10.45 -7.01
CA LEU A 302 -25.20 9.35 -7.56
C LEU A 302 -26.43 9.08 -6.68
N ASP A 303 -27.40 8.35 -7.23
CA ASP A 303 -28.50 7.80 -6.42
C ASP A 303 -27.97 6.89 -5.31
N LEU A 304 -28.67 6.83 -4.17
CA LEU A 304 -28.22 6.05 -3.01
C LEU A 304 -28.19 4.54 -3.28
N ASN A 305 -29.11 4.02 -4.10
CA ASN A 305 -29.14 2.61 -4.49
C ASN A 305 -27.98 2.29 -5.45
N ASP A 306 -27.66 3.22 -6.36
CA ASP A 306 -26.45 3.12 -7.19
C ASP A 306 -25.18 3.12 -6.33
N GLN A 307 -25.05 4.02 -5.35
CA GLN A 307 -23.88 4.05 -4.45
C GLN A 307 -23.71 2.74 -3.66
N VAL A 308 -24.80 2.19 -3.11
CA VAL A 308 -24.79 0.90 -2.40
C VAL A 308 -24.45 -0.25 -3.35
N THR A 309 -24.99 -0.26 -4.58
CA THR A 309 -24.73 -1.30 -5.59
C THR A 309 -23.27 -1.30 -6.05
N LEU A 310 -22.70 -0.11 -6.32
CA LEU A 310 -21.29 0.05 -6.69
C LEU A 310 -20.35 -0.43 -5.58
N LEU A 311 -20.66 -0.13 -4.31
CA LEU A 311 -19.91 -0.66 -3.17
C LEU A 311 -20.07 -2.18 -3.06
N LYS A 312 -21.31 -2.71 -3.09
CA LYS A 312 -21.60 -4.14 -2.93
C LYS A 312 -20.77 -5.03 -3.86
N TYR A 313 -20.70 -4.68 -5.15
CA TYR A 313 -19.88 -5.44 -6.11
C TYR A 313 -18.40 -5.00 -6.16
N GLY A 314 -18.08 -3.76 -5.80
CA GLY A 314 -16.72 -3.22 -5.88
C GLY A 314 -15.81 -3.56 -4.70
N VAL A 315 -16.35 -3.72 -3.48
CA VAL A 315 -15.51 -3.82 -2.26
C VAL A 315 -14.57 -5.04 -2.26
N TYR A 316 -15.01 -6.21 -2.68
CA TYR A 316 -14.14 -7.40 -2.66
C TYR A 316 -13.06 -7.38 -3.75
N GLU A 317 -13.33 -6.78 -4.92
CA GLU A 317 -12.31 -6.51 -5.95
C GLU A 317 -11.25 -5.54 -5.40
N ALA A 318 -11.69 -4.46 -4.74
CA ALA A 318 -10.82 -3.47 -4.12
C ALA A 318 -9.99 -4.05 -2.95
N ILE A 319 -10.61 -4.84 -2.07
CA ILE A 319 -9.94 -5.53 -0.96
C ILE A 319 -8.80 -6.39 -1.51
N PHE A 320 -9.02 -7.24 -2.51
CA PHE A 320 -7.95 -8.10 -3.03
C PHE A 320 -6.85 -7.33 -3.80
N ALA A 321 -7.19 -6.22 -4.46
CA ALA A 321 -6.20 -5.32 -5.06
C ALA A 321 -5.29 -4.67 -3.99
N MET A 322 -5.86 -4.21 -2.87
CA MET A 322 -5.11 -3.61 -1.76
C MET A 322 -4.35 -4.66 -0.94
N LEU A 323 -4.93 -5.83 -0.70
CA LEU A 323 -4.34 -6.94 0.05
C LEU A 323 -3.02 -7.42 -0.57
N ALA A 324 -2.88 -7.32 -1.89
CA ALA A 324 -1.61 -7.60 -2.57
C ALA A 324 -0.45 -6.71 -2.05
N SER A 325 -0.71 -5.48 -1.61
CA SER A 325 0.31 -4.57 -1.08
C SER A 325 0.94 -5.05 0.24
N VAL A 326 0.17 -5.75 1.08
CA VAL A 326 0.63 -6.34 2.35
C VAL A 326 1.19 -7.76 2.21
N MET A 327 1.16 -8.34 1.00
CA MET A 327 1.66 -9.68 0.70
C MET A 327 3.09 -9.69 0.16
N ASN A 328 3.83 -10.76 0.47
CA ASN A 328 5.01 -11.22 -0.25
C ASN A 328 4.84 -12.74 -0.58
N LYS A 329 5.88 -13.38 -1.13
CA LYS A 329 5.81 -14.80 -1.52
C LYS A 329 5.70 -15.79 -0.34
N ASP A 330 6.08 -15.35 0.86
CA ASP A 330 6.24 -16.17 2.07
C ASP A 330 5.10 -15.98 3.09
N GLY A 331 4.29 -14.92 2.93
CA GLY A 331 3.22 -14.56 3.86
C GLY A 331 2.70 -13.13 3.69
N MET A 332 1.90 -12.67 4.65
CA MET A 332 1.23 -11.37 4.63
C MET A 332 1.23 -10.67 5.98
N LEU A 333 1.19 -9.33 5.97
CA LEU A 333 0.96 -8.57 7.20
C LEU A 333 -0.50 -8.69 7.66
N VAL A 334 -0.70 -8.69 8.98
CA VAL A 334 -1.99 -8.68 9.68
C VAL A 334 -1.94 -7.71 10.87
N ALA A 335 -3.10 -7.45 11.50
CA ALA A 335 -3.23 -6.59 12.69
C ALA A 335 -2.48 -5.24 12.55
N TYR A 336 -2.88 -4.44 11.56
CA TYR A 336 -2.31 -3.11 11.27
C TYR A 336 -0.80 -3.11 10.97
N GLY A 337 -0.23 -4.26 10.58
CA GLY A 337 1.20 -4.42 10.31
C GLY A 337 2.03 -4.93 11.50
N ASN A 338 1.39 -5.20 12.65
CA ASN A 338 2.06 -5.69 13.85
C ASN A 338 2.25 -7.22 13.85
N GLY A 339 1.56 -7.95 12.98
CA GLY A 339 1.77 -9.38 12.77
C GLY A 339 2.13 -9.71 11.32
N PHE A 340 2.79 -10.84 11.11
CA PHE A 340 3.06 -11.43 9.79
C PHE A 340 2.72 -12.92 9.81
N ILE A 341 1.67 -13.33 9.09
CA ILE A 341 1.24 -14.73 9.01
C ILE A 341 1.81 -15.38 7.74
N THR A 342 2.40 -16.58 7.89
CA THR A 342 3.06 -17.25 6.76
C THR A 342 2.07 -17.92 5.81
N ARG A 343 2.42 -17.96 4.53
CA ARG A 343 1.64 -18.63 3.47
C ARG A 343 1.54 -20.14 3.75
N GLU A 344 2.63 -20.77 4.18
CA GLU A 344 2.64 -22.21 4.48
C GLU A 344 1.79 -22.56 5.72
N PHE A 345 1.72 -21.71 6.75
CA PHE A 345 0.81 -21.93 7.87
C PHE A 345 -0.65 -21.84 7.43
N LEU A 346 -1.02 -20.82 6.65
CA LEU A 346 -2.38 -20.70 6.07
C LEU A 346 -2.75 -21.91 5.20
N LYS A 347 -1.80 -22.47 4.45
CA LYS A 347 -2.00 -23.71 3.67
C LYS A 347 -2.09 -24.99 4.52
N SER A 348 -1.60 -24.96 5.78
CA SER A 348 -1.61 -26.11 6.69
C SER A 348 -2.90 -26.31 7.47
N LEU A 349 -3.79 -25.30 7.46
CA LEU A 349 -5.10 -25.34 8.11
C LEU A 349 -6.00 -26.46 7.55
N ARG A 350 -6.98 -26.93 8.33
CA ARG A 350 -7.93 -27.93 7.82
C ARG A 350 -8.77 -27.39 6.66
N LYS A 351 -9.23 -28.27 5.77
CA LYS A 351 -10.24 -27.91 4.77
C LYS A 351 -11.57 -27.54 5.46
N PRO A 352 -12.34 -26.59 4.90
CA PRO A 352 -12.08 -25.83 3.65
C PRO A 352 -11.17 -24.60 3.81
N PHE A 353 -10.66 -24.30 5.00
CA PHE A 353 -10.05 -23.00 5.33
C PHE A 353 -8.68 -22.75 4.66
N CYS A 354 -7.87 -23.78 4.44
CA CYS A 354 -6.59 -23.64 3.73
C CYS A 354 -6.73 -23.15 2.28
N ASP A 355 -7.87 -23.43 1.64
CA ASP A 355 -8.14 -23.03 0.25
C ASP A 355 -8.51 -21.52 0.12
N ILE A 356 -8.77 -20.82 1.24
CA ILE A 356 -9.25 -19.42 1.24
C ILE A 356 -8.23 -18.47 0.62
N MET A 357 -6.97 -18.56 1.08
CA MET A 357 -5.95 -17.53 0.88
C MET A 357 -5.01 -17.79 -0.29
N GLU A 358 -4.82 -19.04 -0.69
CA GLU A 358 -3.86 -19.42 -1.73
C GLU A 358 -4.12 -18.74 -3.09
N PRO A 359 -5.37 -18.63 -3.60
CA PRO A 359 -5.66 -17.87 -4.83
C PRO A 359 -5.32 -16.37 -4.71
N LYS A 360 -5.41 -15.79 -3.50
CA LYS A 360 -5.12 -14.37 -3.25
C LYS A 360 -3.61 -14.13 -3.21
N PHE A 361 -2.82 -15.05 -2.67
CA PHE A 361 -1.35 -15.01 -2.81
C PHE A 361 -0.93 -15.10 -4.27
N ASP A 362 -1.53 -16.00 -5.06
CA ASP A 362 -1.19 -16.16 -6.47
C ASP A 362 -1.61 -14.97 -7.34
N PHE A 363 -2.76 -14.35 -7.06
CA PHE A 363 -3.10 -13.04 -7.63
C PHE A 363 -2.08 -11.98 -7.21
N ALA A 364 -1.79 -11.86 -5.90
CA ALA A 364 -0.90 -10.85 -5.36
C ALA A 364 0.52 -10.93 -5.91
N MET A 365 1.06 -12.12 -6.20
CA MET A 365 2.39 -12.23 -6.82
C MET A 365 2.37 -11.71 -8.28
N LYS A 366 1.31 -12.02 -9.03
CA LYS A 366 1.10 -11.54 -10.41
C LYS A 366 0.84 -10.01 -10.45
N PHE A 367 0.09 -9.49 -9.47
CA PHE A 367 -0.24 -8.06 -9.35
C PHE A 367 0.97 -7.23 -8.89
N ASN A 368 1.74 -7.71 -7.91
CA ASN A 368 2.95 -7.00 -7.47
C ASN A 368 4.07 -6.98 -8.50
N ALA A 369 4.12 -7.93 -9.42
CA ALA A 369 5.07 -7.91 -10.55
C ALA A 369 4.84 -6.73 -11.52
N LEU A 370 3.72 -6.01 -11.40
CA LEU A 370 3.46 -4.75 -12.10
C LEU A 370 4.17 -3.53 -11.45
N ASP A 371 4.83 -3.71 -10.29
CA ASP A 371 5.64 -2.69 -9.58
C ASP A 371 4.91 -1.36 -9.23
N LEU A 372 3.57 -1.33 -9.31
CA LEU A 372 2.70 -0.18 -8.98
C LEU A 372 2.97 0.40 -7.58
N ASP A 373 2.76 1.70 -7.42
CA ASP A 373 2.76 2.42 -6.13
C ASP A 373 1.33 2.79 -5.65
N ASP A 374 1.25 3.51 -4.53
CA ASP A 374 -0.03 3.91 -3.91
C ASP A 374 -0.84 4.92 -4.76
N SER A 375 -0.18 5.73 -5.61
CA SER A 375 -0.86 6.64 -6.54
C SER A 375 -1.53 5.88 -7.69
N ASP A 376 -0.83 4.90 -8.26
CA ASP A 376 -1.43 4.02 -9.28
C ASP A 376 -2.61 3.21 -8.69
N ILE A 377 -2.44 2.68 -7.47
CA ILE A 377 -3.45 1.85 -6.80
C ILE A 377 -4.68 2.66 -6.41
N SER A 378 -4.52 3.91 -5.94
CA SER A 378 -5.67 4.77 -5.61
C SER A 378 -6.62 4.97 -6.80
N LEU A 379 -6.06 5.22 -7.99
CA LEU A 379 -6.80 5.37 -9.24
C LEU A 379 -7.41 4.04 -9.72
N PHE A 380 -6.69 2.93 -9.54
CA PHE A 380 -7.20 1.60 -9.88
C PHE A 380 -8.38 1.17 -9.00
N VAL A 381 -8.31 1.42 -7.68
CA VAL A 381 -9.42 1.14 -6.74
C VAL A 381 -10.63 2.04 -7.03
N ALA A 382 -10.41 3.32 -7.36
CA ALA A 382 -11.50 4.20 -7.81
C ALA A 382 -12.17 3.67 -9.10
N ALA A 383 -11.39 3.20 -10.09
CA ALA A 383 -11.92 2.62 -11.33
C ALA A 383 -12.68 1.29 -11.13
N ILE A 384 -12.38 0.53 -10.06
CA ILE A 384 -13.09 -0.69 -9.65
C ILE A 384 -14.44 -0.37 -9.00
N ILE A 385 -14.47 0.64 -8.12
CA ILE A 385 -15.69 1.07 -7.41
C ILE A 385 -16.67 1.68 -8.41
N CYS A 386 -16.21 2.61 -9.25
CA CYS A 386 -17.03 3.34 -10.23
C CYS A 386 -17.37 2.51 -11.49
N CYS A 387 -17.57 1.19 -11.38
CA CYS A 387 -17.85 0.30 -12.49
C CYS A 387 -19.28 0.41 -13.01
N GLY A 388 -19.48 0.76 -14.28
CA GLY A 388 -20.81 0.81 -14.91
C GLY A 388 -21.46 -0.57 -15.18
N ASP A 389 -20.70 -1.67 -15.10
CA ASP A 389 -21.14 -3.03 -15.44
C ASP A 389 -21.81 -3.80 -14.29
N ARG A 390 -22.14 -3.14 -13.16
CA ARG A 390 -22.78 -3.83 -12.02
C ARG A 390 -24.29 -4.04 -12.27
N PRO A 391 -24.85 -5.21 -11.94
CA PRO A 391 -26.28 -5.46 -12.10
C PRO A 391 -27.10 -4.66 -11.08
N GLY A 392 -28.27 -4.18 -11.51
CA GLY A 392 -29.20 -3.40 -10.67
C GLY A 392 -28.98 -1.88 -10.68
N LEU A 393 -27.97 -1.37 -11.38
CA LEU A 393 -27.73 0.07 -11.52
C LEU A 393 -28.84 0.78 -12.32
N VAL A 394 -29.20 1.98 -11.88
CA VAL A 394 -30.21 2.86 -12.48
C VAL A 394 -29.56 3.89 -13.38
N ASN A 395 -28.57 4.64 -12.88
CA ASN A 395 -27.98 5.78 -13.61
C ASN A 395 -26.69 5.41 -14.37
N VAL A 396 -26.68 4.24 -15.04
CA VAL A 396 -25.51 3.63 -15.70
C VAL A 396 -24.67 4.64 -16.49
N GLY A 397 -25.26 5.41 -17.41
CA GLY A 397 -24.51 6.35 -18.25
C GLY A 397 -23.84 7.53 -17.50
N HIS A 398 -24.28 7.85 -16.29
CA HIS A 398 -23.59 8.82 -15.42
C HIS A 398 -22.37 8.16 -14.74
N ILE A 399 -22.54 6.92 -14.29
CA ILE A 399 -21.48 6.09 -13.67
C ILE A 399 -20.38 5.78 -14.69
N GLU A 400 -20.73 5.34 -15.90
CA GLU A 400 -19.78 5.08 -16.99
C GLU A 400 -18.96 6.33 -17.35
N LYS A 401 -19.59 7.51 -17.39
CA LYS A 401 -18.89 8.78 -17.65
C LYS A 401 -17.93 9.17 -16.51
N MET A 402 -18.31 8.92 -15.26
CA MET A 402 -17.40 9.07 -14.11
C MET A 402 -16.23 8.07 -14.20
N GLN A 403 -16.50 6.82 -14.60
CA GLN A 403 -15.48 5.80 -14.81
C GLN A 403 -14.52 6.17 -15.92
N GLU A 404 -15.02 6.64 -17.07
CA GLU A 404 -14.24 7.07 -18.23
C GLU A 404 -13.20 8.13 -17.82
N SER A 405 -13.61 9.12 -17.03
CA SER A 405 -12.71 10.15 -16.49
C SER A 405 -11.60 9.54 -15.62
N ILE A 406 -11.96 8.66 -14.66
CA ILE A 406 -10.99 8.01 -13.76
C ILE A 406 -10.02 7.10 -14.53
N VAL A 407 -10.53 6.33 -15.50
CA VAL A 407 -9.75 5.42 -16.35
C VAL A 407 -8.84 6.19 -17.32
N HIS A 408 -9.28 7.35 -17.81
CA HIS A 408 -8.44 8.26 -18.59
C HIS A 408 -7.29 8.82 -17.74
N VAL A 409 -7.57 9.30 -16.52
CA VAL A 409 -6.53 9.74 -15.57
C VAL A 409 -5.56 8.61 -15.28
N LEU A 410 -6.04 7.41 -14.96
CA LEU A 410 -5.22 6.22 -14.69
C LEU A 410 -4.27 5.92 -15.85
N LYS A 411 -4.76 5.98 -17.11
CA LYS A 411 -3.95 5.77 -18.31
C LYS A 411 -2.80 6.77 -18.43
N LEU A 412 -3.07 8.07 -18.29
CA LEU A 412 -2.06 9.13 -18.37
C LEU A 412 -1.07 9.07 -17.20
N HIS A 413 -1.57 8.78 -15.99
CA HIS A 413 -0.76 8.64 -14.78
C HIS A 413 0.24 7.48 -14.92
N LEU A 414 -0.22 6.29 -15.33
CA LEU A 414 0.66 5.13 -15.57
C LEU A 414 1.69 5.40 -16.67
N GLN A 415 1.31 6.07 -17.75
CA GLN A 415 2.26 6.47 -18.81
C GLN A 415 3.34 7.44 -18.32
N THR A 416 3.02 8.28 -17.33
CA THR A 416 3.93 9.26 -16.75
C THR A 416 4.82 8.65 -15.66
N ASN A 417 4.25 7.81 -14.79
CA ASN A 417 4.92 7.19 -13.65
C ASN A 417 5.78 5.98 -14.06
N HIS A 418 5.32 5.21 -15.07
CA HIS A 418 5.98 3.99 -15.55
C HIS A 418 6.33 4.03 -17.05
N PRO A 419 7.14 5.01 -17.52
CA PRO A 419 7.49 5.18 -18.94
C PRO A 419 8.35 4.04 -19.53
N ASP A 420 8.67 3.00 -18.75
CA ASP A 420 9.35 1.77 -19.20
C ASP A 420 8.37 0.64 -19.59
N ASP A 421 7.09 0.69 -19.17
CA ASP A 421 6.10 -0.35 -19.47
C ASP A 421 4.89 0.22 -20.20
N THR A 422 5.05 0.39 -21.51
CA THR A 422 4.02 0.86 -22.44
C THR A 422 2.73 0.02 -22.42
N PHE A 423 2.77 -1.20 -21.89
CA PHE A 423 1.63 -2.11 -21.79
C PHE A 423 1.05 -2.20 -20.36
N LEU A 424 1.50 -1.37 -19.41
CA LEU A 424 1.04 -1.43 -18.02
C LEU A 424 -0.47 -1.18 -17.88
N PHE A 425 -1.03 -0.23 -18.62
CA PHE A 425 -2.47 0.06 -18.62
C PHE A 425 -3.33 -1.15 -19.04
N PRO A 426 -3.15 -1.78 -20.23
CA PRO A 426 -3.92 -2.97 -20.59
C PRO A 426 -3.62 -4.19 -19.69
N LYS A 427 -2.38 -4.34 -19.18
CA LYS A 427 -2.07 -5.36 -18.15
C LYS A 427 -2.89 -5.17 -16.88
N LEU A 428 -3.14 -3.91 -16.49
CA LEU A 428 -3.90 -3.56 -15.29
C LEU A 428 -5.41 -3.72 -15.50
N LEU A 429 -5.94 -3.36 -16.67
CA LEU A 429 -7.34 -3.66 -17.02
C LEU A 429 -7.63 -5.17 -16.97
N GLN A 430 -6.70 -6.02 -17.46
CA GLN A 430 -6.82 -7.47 -17.31
C GLN A 430 -6.94 -7.90 -15.83
N LYS A 431 -6.33 -7.17 -14.88
CA LYS A 431 -6.48 -7.48 -13.45
C LYS A 431 -7.88 -7.22 -12.91
N MET A 432 -8.70 -6.37 -13.54
CA MET A 432 -10.12 -6.20 -13.16
C MET A 432 -10.96 -7.44 -13.51
N ALA A 433 -10.61 -8.15 -14.59
CA ALA A 433 -11.22 -9.43 -14.94
C ALA A 433 -10.72 -10.57 -14.03
N ASP A 434 -9.40 -10.63 -13.78
CA ASP A 434 -8.82 -11.59 -12.82
C ASP A 434 -9.43 -11.40 -11.41
N LEU A 435 -9.75 -10.16 -11.01
CA LEU A 435 -10.39 -9.85 -9.73
C LEU A 435 -11.86 -10.32 -9.69
N ARG A 436 -12.67 -10.07 -10.73
CA ARG A 436 -14.05 -10.59 -10.83
C ARG A 436 -14.08 -12.10 -10.56
N GLN A 437 -13.24 -12.86 -11.28
CA GLN A 437 -13.11 -14.31 -11.09
C GLN A 437 -12.71 -14.70 -9.67
N LEU A 438 -11.71 -14.02 -9.09
CA LEU A 438 -11.22 -14.27 -7.73
C LEU A 438 -12.27 -13.99 -6.64
N VAL A 439 -13.17 -13.02 -6.88
CA VAL A 439 -14.31 -12.72 -6.00
C VAL A 439 -15.39 -13.80 -6.13
N THR A 440 -15.74 -14.24 -7.34
CA THR A 440 -16.69 -15.35 -7.56
C THR A 440 -16.21 -16.65 -6.88
N GLU A 441 -14.93 -17.01 -7.06
CA GLU A 441 -14.32 -18.17 -6.39
C GLU A 441 -14.32 -18.03 -4.86
N HIS A 442 -14.09 -16.82 -4.34
CA HIS A 442 -14.15 -16.58 -2.89
C HIS A 442 -15.57 -16.72 -2.35
N ALA A 443 -16.57 -16.14 -3.02
CA ALA A 443 -17.97 -16.23 -2.63
C ALA A 443 -18.44 -17.69 -2.60
N GLN A 444 -18.10 -18.48 -3.63
CA GLN A 444 -18.40 -19.92 -3.68
C GLN A 444 -17.79 -20.68 -2.49
N LEU A 445 -16.52 -20.42 -2.15
CA LEU A 445 -15.87 -21.04 -0.99
C LEU A 445 -16.48 -20.59 0.35
N VAL A 446 -16.87 -19.32 0.48
CA VAL A 446 -17.60 -18.80 1.65
C VAL A 446 -18.98 -19.45 1.79
N GLN A 447 -19.68 -19.72 0.68
CA GLN A 447 -20.94 -20.47 0.69
C GLN A 447 -20.76 -21.96 1.01
N ILE A 448 -19.59 -22.55 0.74
CA ILE A 448 -19.23 -23.90 1.23
C ILE A 448 -19.04 -23.84 2.75
N ILE A 449 -18.20 -22.92 3.26
CA ILE A 449 -17.98 -22.71 4.70
C ILE A 449 -19.32 -22.53 5.45
N LYS A 450 -20.19 -21.64 4.96
CA LYS A 450 -21.53 -21.38 5.53
C LYS A 450 -22.42 -22.63 5.61
N LYS A 451 -22.17 -23.65 4.77
CA LYS A 451 -22.95 -24.90 4.71
C LYS A 451 -22.32 -26.06 5.47
N THR A 452 -20.99 -26.12 5.61
CA THR A 452 -20.29 -27.22 6.28
C THR A 452 -19.87 -26.90 7.72
N GLU A 453 -19.68 -25.61 8.05
CA GLU A 453 -19.10 -25.16 9.30
C GLU A 453 -20.14 -24.43 10.16
N SER A 454 -20.85 -25.15 11.02
CA SER A 454 -21.93 -24.58 11.86
C SER A 454 -21.48 -23.41 12.73
N ASP A 455 -20.19 -23.37 13.09
CA ASP A 455 -19.57 -22.37 13.96
C ASP A 455 -18.99 -21.16 13.20
N ALA A 456 -18.87 -21.23 11.87
CA ALA A 456 -18.24 -20.19 11.05
C ALA A 456 -19.28 -19.14 10.60
N HIS A 457 -19.97 -18.53 11.56
CA HIS A 457 -20.98 -17.50 11.28
C HIS A 457 -20.41 -16.31 10.51
N LEU A 458 -21.18 -15.80 9.55
CA LEU A 458 -20.82 -14.60 8.79
C LEU A 458 -21.30 -13.33 9.49
N HIS A 459 -20.45 -12.30 9.52
CA HIS A 459 -20.79 -10.97 10.03
C HIS A 459 -21.94 -10.35 9.20
N PRO A 460 -22.97 -9.73 9.80
CA PRO A 460 -24.17 -9.26 9.09
C PRO A 460 -23.90 -8.38 7.86
N LEU A 461 -23.01 -7.38 7.97
CA LEU A 461 -22.62 -6.53 6.84
C LEU A 461 -22.02 -7.33 5.67
N LEU A 462 -21.25 -8.38 5.97
CA LEU A 462 -20.68 -9.24 4.93
C LEU A 462 -21.75 -10.18 4.35
N GLN A 463 -22.72 -10.63 5.15
CA GLN A 463 -23.87 -11.37 4.63
C GLN A 463 -24.69 -10.55 3.62
N GLU A 464 -24.88 -9.25 3.87
CA GLU A 464 -25.53 -8.35 2.91
C GLU A 464 -24.73 -8.24 1.61
N ILE A 465 -23.41 -8.05 1.69
CA ILE A 465 -22.54 -7.99 0.51
C ILE A 465 -22.57 -9.31 -0.29
N TYR A 466 -22.53 -10.46 0.39
CA TYR A 466 -22.60 -11.79 -0.23
C TYR A 466 -24.01 -12.20 -0.70
N ARG A 467 -25.09 -11.52 -0.26
CA ARG A 467 -26.46 -11.87 -0.67
C ARG A 467 -26.65 -11.46 -2.13
N ASP A 468 -27.13 -12.39 -2.95
CA ASP A 468 -27.41 -12.18 -4.37
C ASP A 468 -26.18 -11.83 -5.23
N MET A 469 -24.96 -12.08 -4.72
CA MET A 469 -23.69 -11.78 -5.40
C MET A 469 -23.16 -12.98 -6.19
N TYR A 470 -23.48 -13.00 -7.49
CA TYR A 470 -23.12 -13.99 -8.53
C TYR A 470 -23.83 -15.35 -8.45
#